data_AF-A0A094QEZ3-F1
#
_entry.id   AF-A0A094QEZ3-F1
#
_cell.length_a   1.000
_cell.length_b   1.000
_cell.length_c   1.000
_cell.angle_alpha   90.00
_cell.angle_beta   90.00
_cell.angle_gamma   90.00
#
_symmetry.space_group_name_H-M   'P 1'
#
loop_
_entity.id
_entity.type
_entity.pdbx_description
1 polymer ?
#
loop_
_entity_poly.entity_id
_entity_poly.type
_entity_poly.pdbx_seq_one_letter_code
_entity_poly.pdbx_strand_id
1 'polypeptide(L)'
;MAETSSPAPVRRALRVKPATREDKIFFGVSTAAGYSSLVLIILILIFLGIQAWPTFAQQGILEFVFGTGWSNAEEQYSIGPMLWGSLL
;
A
#
# COMPACT_ATOMS: atom_id res chain seq x y z
N MET A 1 52.94 -0.39 43.01
CA MET A 1 51.71 -0.38 42.19
C MET A 1 51.31 1.08 42.06
N ALA A 2 51.47 1.68 40.88
CA ALA A 2 51.12 3.08 40.65
C ALA A 2 49.76 3.12 39.93
N GLU A 3 48.76 3.70 40.59
CA GLU A 3 47.44 3.93 40.00
C GLU A 3 47.57 5.03 38.95
N THR A 4 47.28 4.71 37.69
CA THR A 4 47.22 5.67 36.59
C THR A 4 45.84 6.34 36.59
N SER A 5 45.78 7.62 36.95
CA SER A 5 44.54 8.40 36.85
C SER A 5 44.19 8.61 35.37
N SER A 6 43.18 7.91 34.87
CA SER A 6 42.66 8.11 33.51
C SER A 6 41.98 9.48 33.40
N PRO A 7 42.31 10.34 32.41
CA PRO A 7 41.70 11.65 32.29
C PRO A 7 40.20 11.52 31.93
N ALA A 8 39.37 12.31 32.59
CA ALA A 8 37.92 12.32 32.36
C ALA A 8 37.59 12.60 30.88
N PRO A 9 36.60 11.90 30.28
CA PRO A 9 36.30 12.02 28.87
C PRO A 9 35.81 13.44 28.51
N VAL A 10 36.51 14.08 27.55
CA VAL A 10 36.15 15.41 27.03
C VAL A 10 34.85 15.33 26.23
N ARG A 11 33.85 16.12 26.63
CA ARG A 11 32.54 16.19 25.97
C ARG A 11 32.71 16.76 24.54
N ARG A 12 32.40 15.96 23.52
CA ARG A 12 32.47 16.38 22.11
C ARG A 12 31.25 17.24 21.75
N ALA A 13 31.48 18.41 21.17
CA ALA A 13 30.41 19.23 20.61
C ALA A 13 29.93 18.64 19.28
N LEU A 14 28.62 18.56 19.09
CA LEU A 14 28.02 18.10 17.84
C LEU A 14 28.30 19.15 16.75
N ARG A 15 29.14 18.79 15.77
CA ARG A 15 29.54 19.67 14.66
C ARG A 15 28.42 19.93 13.65
N VAL A 16 27.41 19.07 13.61
CA VAL A 16 26.29 19.13 12.66
C VAL A 16 25.00 19.30 13.44
N LYS A 17 24.17 20.23 12.99
CA LYS A 17 22.87 20.49 13.60
C LYS A 17 21.95 19.29 13.34
N PRO A 18 21.26 18.74 14.36
CA PRO A 18 20.23 17.73 14.15
C PRO A 18 19.13 18.31 13.25
N ALA A 19 18.81 17.63 12.14
CA ALA A 19 17.88 18.04 11.09
C ALA A 19 18.35 19.24 10.25
N THR A 20 19.30 18.99 9.35
CA THR A 20 19.65 19.92 8.28
C THR A 20 18.48 20.09 7.30
N ARG A 21 18.54 21.09 6.40
CA ARG A 21 17.47 21.31 5.41
C ARG A 21 17.26 20.08 4.50
N GLU A 22 18.35 19.40 4.18
CA GLU A 22 18.38 18.20 3.34
C GLU A 22 17.61 17.05 4.00
N ASP A 23 17.86 16.80 5.29
CA ASP A 23 17.14 15.78 6.06
C ASP A 23 15.62 16.02 6.00
N LYS A 24 15.19 17.28 6.17
CA LYS A 24 13.76 17.65 6.15
C LYS A 24 13.11 17.43 4.79
N ILE A 25 13.83 17.72 3.70
CA ILE A 25 13.33 17.49 2.34
C ILE A 25 13.22 15.99 2.10
N PHE A 26 14.22 15.21 2.48
CA PHE A 26 14.20 13.76 2.36
C PHE A 26 12.98 13.16 3.09
N PHE A 27 12.80 13.52 4.36
CA PHE A 27 11.63 13.07 5.14
C PHE A 27 10.32 13.52 4.49
N GLY A 28 10.21 14.76 4.04
CA GLY A 28 9.00 15.27 3.38
C GLY A 28 8.65 14.49 2.11
N VAL A 29 9.63 14.23 1.24
CA VAL A 29 9.44 13.47 0.00
C VAL A 29 9.12 12.02 0.28
N SER A 30 9.83 11.36 1.20
CA SER A 30 9.57 9.97 1.58
C SER A 30 8.16 9.80 2.18
N THR A 31 7.74 10.72 3.03
CA THR A 31 6.39 10.71 3.61
C THR A 31 5.34 10.97 2.53
N ALA A 32 5.54 11.95 1.65
CA ALA A 32 4.63 12.22 0.53
C ALA A 32 4.50 11.02 -0.42
N ALA A 33 5.60 10.35 -0.75
CA ALA A 33 5.62 9.16 -1.58
C ALA A 33 4.87 7.98 -0.93
N GLY A 34 5.03 7.80 0.39
CA GLY A 34 4.26 6.81 1.15
C GLY A 34 2.76 7.08 1.08
N TYR A 35 2.34 8.32 1.35
CA TYR A 35 0.93 8.70 1.26
C TYR A 35 0.39 8.65 -0.17
N SER A 36 1.18 8.96 -1.20
CA SER A 36 0.72 8.87 -2.58
C SER A 36 0.38 7.44 -2.98
N SER A 37 1.17 6.45 -2.52
CA SER A 37 0.86 5.04 -2.75
C SER A 37 -0.49 4.65 -2.13
N LEU A 38 -0.74 5.09 -0.90
CA LEU A 38 -2.02 4.86 -0.22
C LEU A 38 -3.20 5.50 -0.98
N VAL A 39 -3.03 6.74 -1.43
CA VAL A 39 -4.05 7.46 -2.22
C VAL A 39 -4.35 6.71 -3.52
N LEU A 40 -3.34 6.22 -4.24
CA LEU A 40 -3.53 5.46 -5.46
C LEU A 40 -4.30 4.16 -5.22
N ILE A 41 -3.98 3.42 -4.16
CA ILE A 41 -4.72 2.19 -3.80
C ILE A 41 -6.19 2.53 -3.56
N ILE A 42 -6.48 3.56 -2.78
CA ILE A 42 -7.86 3.99 -2.50
C ILE A 42 -8.58 4.39 -3.80
N LEU A 43 -7.93 5.15 -4.68
CA LEU A 43 -8.51 5.56 -5.96
C LEU A 43 -8.81 4.35 -6.85
N ILE A 44 -7.91 3.37 -6.92
CA ILE A 44 -8.13 2.13 -7.68
C ILE A 44 -9.30 1.35 -7.10
N LEU A 45 -9.40 1.21 -5.77
CA LEU A 45 -10.52 0.52 -5.13
C LEU A 45 -11.86 1.21 -5.41
N ILE A 46 -11.91 2.55 -5.33
CA ILE A 46 -13.12 3.32 -5.66
C ILE A 46 -13.47 3.15 -7.14
N PHE A 47 -12.49 3.27 -8.03
CA PHE A 47 -12.70 3.10 -9.47
C PHE A 47 -13.26 1.73 -9.81
N LEU A 48 -12.64 0.66 -9.28
CA LEU A 48 -13.12 -0.70 -9.47
C LEU A 48 -14.50 -0.93 -8.86
N GLY A 49 -14.77 -0.37 -7.68
CA GLY A 49 -16.07 -0.46 -7.02
C GLY A 49 -17.19 0.16 -7.84
N ILE A 50 -16.97 1.35 -8.40
CA ILE A 50 -17.94 2.02 -9.28
C ILE A 50 -18.14 1.22 -10.57
N GLN A 51 -17.06 0.73 -11.17
CA GLN A 51 -17.13 -0.04 -12.41
C GLN A 51 -17.83 -1.39 -12.23
N ALA A 52 -17.67 -2.04 -11.07
CA ALA A 52 -18.29 -3.32 -10.74
C ALA A 52 -19.73 -3.20 -10.21
N TRP A 53 -20.17 -1.99 -9.83
CA TRP A 53 -21.53 -1.75 -9.34
C TRP A 53 -22.66 -2.23 -10.27
N PRO A 54 -22.68 -1.92 -11.58
CA PRO A 54 -23.75 -2.39 -12.47
C PRO A 54 -23.83 -3.93 -12.49
N THR A 55 -22.68 -4.58 -12.47
CA THR A 55 -22.56 -6.03 -12.42
C THR A 55 -23.15 -6.58 -11.12
N PHE A 56 -22.81 -6.01 -9.96
CA PHE A 56 -23.43 -6.42 -8.69
C PHE A 56 -24.93 -6.18 -8.63
N ALA A 57 -25.44 -5.12 -9.26
CA ALA A 57 -26.87 -4.82 -9.28
C ALA A 57 -27.67 -5.82 -10.14
N GLN A 58 -27.07 -6.35 -11.20
CA GLN A 58 -27.72 -7.29 -12.12
C GLN A 58 -27.68 -8.73 -11.61
N GLN A 59 -26.51 -9.23 -11.22
CA GLN A 59 -26.33 -10.64 -10.85
C GLN A 59 -26.20 -10.89 -9.34
N GLY A 60 -25.96 -9.85 -8.54
CA GLY A 60 -25.69 -9.98 -7.10
C GLY A 60 -24.24 -10.32 -6.78
N ILE A 61 -23.79 -9.97 -5.58
CA ILE A 61 -22.39 -10.13 -5.14
C ILE A 61 -22.02 -11.62 -4.99
N LEU A 62 -22.95 -12.44 -4.46
CA LEU A 62 -22.68 -13.86 -4.23
C LEU A 62 -22.55 -14.64 -5.55
N GLU A 63 -23.46 -14.39 -6.49
CA GLU A 63 -23.42 -15.04 -7.82
C GLU A 63 -22.22 -14.56 -8.64
N PHE A 64 -21.79 -13.30 -8.49
CA PHE A 64 -20.55 -12.84 -9.12
C PHE A 64 -19.32 -13.62 -8.65
N VAL A 65 -19.19 -13.88 -7.34
CA VAL A 65 -17.99 -14.52 -6.78
C VAL A 65 -18.04 -16.04 -6.92
N PHE A 66 -19.19 -16.66 -6.66
CA PHE A 66 -19.34 -18.12 -6.59
C PHE A 66 -20.13 -18.73 -7.75
N GLY A 67 -20.65 -17.91 -8.68
CA GLY A 67 -21.39 -18.38 -9.85
C GLY A 67 -20.54 -19.30 -10.71
N THR A 68 -21.20 -20.26 -11.37
CA THR A 68 -20.54 -21.44 -11.95
C THR A 68 -20.15 -21.26 -13.42
N GLY A 69 -20.34 -20.08 -14.02
CA GLY A 69 -19.95 -19.89 -15.41
C GLY A 69 -20.03 -18.46 -15.94
N TRP A 70 -19.64 -18.35 -17.21
CA TRP A 70 -19.78 -17.17 -18.06
C TRP A 70 -20.81 -17.50 -19.14
N SER A 71 -21.94 -16.79 -19.17
CA SER A 71 -22.95 -16.91 -20.23
C SER A 71 -23.28 -15.55 -20.82
N ASN A 72 -23.00 -15.35 -22.11
CA ASN A 72 -23.41 -14.13 -22.82
C ASN A 72 -24.92 -14.10 -23.11
N ALA A 73 -25.60 -15.26 -23.08
CA ALA A 73 -27.04 -15.34 -23.30
C ALA A 73 -27.84 -14.87 -22.07
N GLU A 74 -27.27 -15.05 -20.89
CA GLU A 74 -27.89 -14.71 -19.60
C GLU A 74 -27.26 -13.47 -18.96
N GLU A 75 -26.35 -12.79 -19.68
CA GLU A 75 -25.56 -11.63 -19.19
C GLU A 75 -24.85 -11.89 -17.85
N GLN A 76 -24.45 -13.15 -17.62
CA GLN A 76 -23.83 -13.60 -16.38
C GLN A 76 -22.31 -13.67 -16.52
N TYR A 77 -21.60 -12.89 -15.70
CA TYR A 77 -20.15 -12.72 -15.77
C TYR A 77 -19.51 -12.98 -14.39
N SER A 78 -19.41 -14.25 -14.00
CA SER A 78 -18.89 -14.66 -12.68
C SER A 78 -17.36 -14.75 -12.67
N ILE A 79 -16.71 -14.22 -11.63
CA ILE A 79 -15.25 -14.14 -11.53
C ILE A 79 -14.60 -15.43 -10.99
N GLY A 80 -15.28 -16.15 -10.09
CA GLY A 80 -14.78 -17.38 -9.46
C GLY A 80 -14.21 -18.42 -10.43
N PRO A 81 -14.97 -18.86 -11.45
CA PRO A 81 -14.48 -19.84 -12.42
C PRO A 81 -13.32 -19.32 -13.26
N MET A 82 -13.23 -18.00 -13.51
CA MET A 82 -12.08 -17.42 -14.23
C MET A 82 -10.80 -17.45 -13.40
N LEU A 83 -10.89 -17.13 -12.10
CA LEU A 83 -9.77 -17.23 -11.19
C LEU A 83 -9.33 -18.68 -11.01
N TRP A 84 -10.28 -19.61 -10.91
CA TRP A 84 -9.99 -21.04 -10.82
C TRP A 84 -9.26 -21.55 -12.06
N GLY A 85 -9.70 -21.13 -13.26
CA GLY A 85 -9.03 -21.47 -14.51
C GLY A 85 -7.60 -20.93 -14.62
N SER A 86 -7.26 -19.83 -13.93
CA SER A 86 -5.89 -19.28 -13.93
C SER A 86 -4.90 -20.01 -12.99
N LEU A 87 -5.40 -20.83 -12.07
CA LEU A 87 -4.60 -21.60 -11.12
C LEU A 87 -4.26 -23.02 -11.62
N LEU A 88 -4.98 -23.51 -12.63
CA LEU A 88 -4.78 -24.82 -13.27
C LEU A 88 -3.80 -24.73 -14.45
#